data_AF-A0A1F5DGE3-F1
#
_entry.id   AF-A0A1F5DGE3-F1
#
_cell.length_a   1.000
_cell.length_b   1.000
_cell.length_c   1.000
_cell.angle_alpha   90.00
_cell.angle_beta   90.00
_cell.angle_gamma   90.00
#
_symmetry.space_group_name_H-M   'P 1'
#
loop_
_entity.id
_entity.type
_entity.pdbx_description
1 polymer ?
#
loop_
_entity_poly.entity_id
_entity_poly.type
_entity_poly.pdbx_seq_one_letter_code
_entity_poly.pdbx_strand_id
1 'polypeptide(L)' 'MRHKRELPKGAEEVTREGEYILVKYMLNGVPWYSIYGFYESGDGVRYVPRGGGGRDLEQVKRQLERITGVKCV' A
#
# COMPACT_ATOMS: atom_id res chain seq x y z
N MET A 1 -13.18 2.37 -9.18
CA MET A 1 -12.49 1.90 -7.95
C MET A 1 -13.01 2.73 -6.77
N ARG A 2 -13.36 2.11 -5.64
CA ARG A 2 -13.90 2.83 -4.46
C ARG A 2 -12.72 3.32 -3.61
N HIS A 3 -12.58 4.64 -3.45
CA HIS A 3 -11.51 5.23 -2.64
C HIS A 3 -11.80 4.91 -1.17
N LYS A 4 -10.80 4.42 -0.43
CA LYS A 4 -10.94 4.18 1.00
C LYS A 4 -10.44 5.41 1.75
N ARG A 5 -11.18 5.82 2.77
CA ARG A 5 -10.73 6.89 3.68
C ARG A 5 -9.65 6.39 4.65
N GLU A 6 -9.55 5.08 4.83
CA GLU A 6 -8.66 4.46 5.81
C GLU A 6 -8.03 3.19 5.24
N LEU A 7 -6.83 2.88 5.75
CA LEU A 7 -6.15 1.60 5.51
C LEU A 7 -6.88 0.45 6.21
N PRO A 8 -6.61 -0.82 5.84
CA PRO A 8 -7.15 -1.96 6.57
C PRO A 8 -6.86 -1.89 8.07
N LYS A 9 -7.80 -2.32 8.91
CA LYS A 9 -7.64 -2.29 10.37
C LYS A 9 -6.42 -3.13 10.78
N GLY A 10 -5.54 -2.54 11.59
CA GLY A 10 -4.28 -3.18 12.00
C GLY A 10 -3.23 -3.24 10.88
N ALA A 11 -3.36 -2.40 9.85
CA ALA A 11 -2.31 -2.25 8.85
C ALA A 11 -1.08 -1.54 9.44
N GLU A 12 0.08 -2.13 9.21
CA GLU A 12 1.38 -1.60 9.56
C GLU A 12 2.04 -1.02 8.30
N GLU A 13 2.56 0.20 8.37
CA GLU A 13 3.36 0.78 7.29
C GLU A 13 4.70 0.05 7.22
N VAL A 14 5.04 -0.48 6.04
CA VAL A 14 6.30 -1.17 5.79
C VAL A 14 7.29 -0.25 5.08
N THR A 15 6.81 0.47 4.08
CA THR A 15 7.59 1.52 3.39
C THR A 15 6.66 2.57 2.77
N ARG A 16 7.20 3.77 2.55
CA ARG A 16 6.53 4.89 1.89
C ARG A 16 7.46 5.47 0.83
N GLU A 17 6.96 5.56 -0.39
CA GLU A 17 7.69 6.04 -1.56
C GLU A 17 6.82 7.06 -2.31
N GLY A 18 7.14 8.35 -2.19
CA GLY A 18 6.34 9.43 -2.77
C GLY A 18 4.88 9.40 -2.28
N GLU A 19 3.94 9.38 -3.23
CA GLU A 19 2.49 9.29 -2.97
C GLU A 19 2.00 7.85 -2.80
N TYR A 20 2.90 6.90 -2.51
CA TYR A 20 2.59 5.48 -2.35
C TYR A 20 3.07 4.95 -1.01
N ILE A 21 2.29 4.03 -0.45
CA ILE A 21 2.56 3.36 0.81
C ILE A 21 2.37 1.85 0.63
N LEU A 22 3.35 1.06 1.08
CA LEU A 22 3.24 -0.38 1.22
C LEU A 22 2.88 -0.68 2.66
N VAL A 23 1.76 -1.38 2.84
CA VAL A 23 1.28 -1.77 4.16
C VAL A 23 1.19 -3.28 4.27
N LYS A 24 1.40 -3.78 5.48
CA LYS A 24 1.18 -5.16 5.87
C LYS A 24 -0.05 -5.24 6.77
N TYR A 25 -0.96 -6.17 6.53
CA TYR A 25 -2.09 -6.44 7.41
C TYR A 25 -2.47 -7.91 7.37
N MET A 26 -3.29 -8.35 8.32
CA MET A 26 -3.82 -9.71 8.33
C MET A 26 -5.06 -9.80 7.45
N LEU A 27 -5.00 -10.65 6.43
CA LEU A 27 -6.12 -10.98 5.57
C LEU A 27 -6.44 -12.46 5.73
N ASN A 28 -7.62 -12.80 6.23
CA ASN A 28 -8.04 -14.20 6.48
C ASN A 28 -7.04 -15.00 7.33
N GLY A 29 -6.46 -14.39 8.36
CA GLY A 29 -5.51 -15.05 9.27
C GLY A 29 -4.10 -15.22 8.71
N VAL A 30 -3.80 -14.69 7.51
CA VAL A 30 -2.45 -14.72 6.93
C VAL A 30 -1.91 -13.30 6.67
N PRO A 31 -0.59 -13.07 6.77
CA PRO A 31 0.01 -11.81 6.40
C PRO A 31 -0.22 -11.49 4.91
N TRP A 32 -0.62 -10.25 4.66
CA TRP A 32 -0.85 -9.73 3.32
C TRP A 32 -0.23 -8.35 3.17
N TYR A 33 0.46 -8.13 2.06
CA TYR A 33 1.08 -6.87 1.70
C TYR A 33 0.29 -6.22 0.59
N SER A 34 0.08 -4.90 0.68
CA SER A 34 -0.67 -4.18 -0.35
C SER A 34 -0.15 -2.76 -0.51
N ILE A 35 -0.22 -2.27 -1.74
CA ILE A 35 0.22 -0.93 -2.11
C ILE A 35 -1.01 -0.03 -2.25
N TYR A 36 -0.97 1.08 -1.53
CA TYR A 36 -1.94 2.14 -1.65
C TYR A 36 -1.25 3.39 -2.19
N GLY A 37 -1.87 4.04 -3.17
CA GLY A 37 -1.60 5.45 -3.41
C GLY A 37 -2.34 6.26 -2.34
N PHE A 38 -1.75 7.34 -1.85
CA PHE A 38 -2.42 8.25 -0.95
C PHE A 38 -2.25 9.71 -1.39
N TYR A 39 -3.28 10.51 -1.13
CA TYR A 39 -3.24 11.95 -1.37
C TYR A 39 -4.03 12.67 -0.30
N GLU A 40 -3.60 13.88 0.03
CA GLU A 40 -4.31 14.76 0.94
C GLU A 40 -5.47 15.46 0.21
N SER A 41 -6.65 15.43 0.83
CA SER A 41 -7.83 16.15 0.38
C SER A 41 -8.35 16.99 1.55
N GLY A 42 -9.17 18.01 1.29
CA GLY A 42 -9.69 18.89 2.35
C GLY A 42 -10.41 18.17 3.50
N ASP A 43 -10.90 16.94 3.26
CA ASP A 43 -11.53 16.06 4.25
C ASP A 43 -10.58 15.04 4.91
N GLY A 44 -9.27 15.14 4.67
CA GLY A 44 -8.24 14.23 5.17
C GLY A 44 -7.55 13.39 4.08
N VAL A 45 -6.73 12.42 4.53
CA VAL A 45 -5.96 11.54 3.64
C VAL A 45 -6.89 10.51 2.98
N ARG A 46 -6.74 10.31 1.68
CA ARG A 46 -7.45 9.26 0.95
C ARG A 46 -6.48 8.21 0.47
N TYR A 47 -6.87 6.93 0.59
CA TYR A 47 -6.09 5.79 0.16
C TYR A 47 -6.76 5.09 -1.02
N VAL A 48 -6.00 4.84 -2.07
CA VAL A 48 -6.45 4.19 -3.30
C VAL A 48 -5.63 2.92 -3.50
N PRO A 49 -6.24 1.73 -3.51
CA PRO A 49 -5.50 0.50 -3.78
C PRO A 49 -4.98 0.52 -5.21
N ARG A 50 -3.67 0.32 -5.41
CA ARG A 50 -3.02 0.40 -6.74
C ARG A 50 -2.80 -0.95 -7.41
N GLY A 51 -3.37 -2.02 -6.84
CA GLY A 51 -3.11 -3.38 -7.30
C GLY A 51 -1.71 -3.85 -6.88
N GLY A 52 -1.37 -5.11 -7.16
CA GLY A 52 -0.06 -5.66 -6.83
C GLY A 52 0.14 -6.07 -5.36
N GLY A 53 -0.94 -6.23 -4.59
CA GLY A 53 -0.86 -6.82 -3.25
C GLY A 53 -0.73 -8.34 -3.30
N GLY A 54 -0.03 -8.93 -2.33
CA GLY A 54 0.29 -10.35 -2.28
C GLY A 54 0.80 -10.79 -0.92
N ARG A 55 1.10 -12.08 -0.78
CA ARG A 55 1.70 -12.65 0.44
C ARG A 55 3.22 -12.52 0.46
N ASP A 56 3.83 -12.27 -0.69
CA ASP A 56 5.28 -12.20 -0.85
C ASP A 56 5.75 -10.75 -0.82
N LEU A 57 6.46 -10.36 0.24
CA LEU A 57 6.90 -8.97 0.43
C LEU A 57 7.83 -8.51 -0.70
N GLU A 58 8.75 -9.35 -1.15
CA GLU A 58 9.72 -8.98 -2.18
C GLU A 58 9.04 -8.73 -3.52
N GLN A 59 8.07 -9.56 -3.89
CA GLN A 59 7.24 -9.34 -5.08
C GLN A 59 6.49 -8.02 -4.99
N VAL A 60 5.86 -7.72 -3.85
CA VAL A 60 5.11 -6.47 -3.66
C VAL A 60 6.06 -5.26 -3.65
N LYS A 61 7.26 -5.37 -3.07
CA LYS A 61 8.30 -4.33 -3.19
C LYS A 61 8.65 -4.08 -4.66
N ARG A 62 8.90 -5.12 -5.46
CA ARG A 62 9.16 -4.98 -6.91
C ARG A 62 8.01 -4.33 -7.66
N GLN A 63 6.77 -4.59 -7.25
CA GLN A 63 5.60 -3.89 -7.81
C GLN A 63 5.59 -2.41 -7.42
N LEU A 64 5.92 -2.07 -6.17
CA LEU A 64 6.05 -0.69 -5.72
C LEU A 64 7.13 0.03 -6.54
N GLU A 65 8.31 -0.57 -6.70
CA GLU A 65 9.41 -0.03 -7.51
C GLU A 65 8.99 0.21 -8.96
N ARG A 66 8.19 -0.70 -9.52
CA ARG A 66 7.64 -0.55 -10.88
C ARG A 66 6.63 0.60 -10.98
N ILE A 67 5.87 0.86 -9.93
CA ILE A 67 4.87 1.93 -9.88
C ILE A 67 5.54 3.29 -9.68
N THR A 68 6.52 3.38 -8.79
CA THR A 68 7.19 4.63 -8.42
C THR A 68 8.37 4.95 -9.33
N GLY A 69 8.95 3.95 -10.00
CA GLY A 69 10.23 4.08 -10.70
C GLY A 69 11.42 4.22 -9.76
N VAL A 70 11.22 4.08 -8.44
CA VAL A 70 12.24 4.23 -7.40
C VAL A 70 12.58 2.85 -6.84
N LYS A 71 13.87 2.55 -6.74
CA LYS A 71 14.34 1.28 -6.17
C LYS A 71 14.12 1.30 -4.66
N CYS A 72 13.35 0.34 -4.15
CA CYS A 72 13.09 0.17 -2.72
C CYS A 72 14.34 -0.47 -2.11
N VAL A 73 15.13 0.32 -1.39
CA VAL A 73 16.40 -0.09 -0.77
C VAL A 73 16.19 -0.88 0.52
#